data_AF-A0A9P5NLP6-F1
#
_entry.id   AF-A0A9P5NLP6-F1
#
_cell.length_a   1.000
_cell.length_b   1.000
_cell.length_c   1.000
_cell.angle_alpha   90.00
_cell.angle_beta   90.00
_cell.angle_gamma   90.00
#
_symmetry.space_group_name_H-M   'P 1'
#
loop_
_entity.id
_entity.type
_entity.pdbx_description
1 polymer ?
#
loop_
_entity_poly.entity_id
_entity_poly.type
_entity_poly.pdbx_seq_one_letter_code
_entity_poly.pdbx_strand_id
1 'polypeptide(L)'
;MTSKPQNQIHDSYVHGQKMCASMTYLFGQILGLVSGKMTGNPSISEQVSSYMMSLWTCKATHAITSETLKKLYNENNKPENSKIKVYEPSLWSQAADIDDWGGGITRRALQAIYTIAFLCLLCSDELHDDDSITLTLDFWKTHHDGGIKPFHIYPLPWDEAHLCPVHALGKWIKASKITSGYLFWKMASGDRPDADDKPMTSEQFLELFQNNLLNIRVDPIPYRTHSFRCGGCQYLSSVWCCTEFSNFTIVCYFISRNDNPTDKHEDYFNPAQKPAIKCFQCGRSCHCA
;
A
#
# COMPACT_ATOMS: atom_id res chain seq x y z
N MET A 1 -7.05 -30.57 1.49
CA MET A 1 -6.07 -29.57 1.01
C MET A 1 -4.70 -29.99 1.52
N THR A 2 -3.80 -30.43 0.65
CA THR A 2 -2.44 -30.84 0.99
C THR A 2 -1.55 -29.60 1.09
N SER A 3 -1.02 -29.31 2.28
CA SER A 3 -0.05 -28.24 2.49
C SER A 3 1.25 -28.58 1.75
N LYS A 4 1.73 -27.67 0.91
CA LYS A 4 3.03 -27.81 0.23
C LYS A 4 4.19 -27.44 1.19
N PRO A 5 5.38 -28.05 1.02
CA PRO A 5 6.53 -27.81 1.88
C PRO A 5 7.10 -26.38 1.75
N GLN A 6 7.45 -25.76 2.88
CA GLN A 6 7.91 -24.36 3.01
C GLN A 6 9.22 -24.01 2.27
N ASN A 7 9.97 -24.99 1.75
CA ASN A 7 11.27 -24.77 1.11
C ASN A 7 11.23 -24.61 -0.42
N GLN A 8 10.05 -24.48 -1.04
CA GLN A 8 9.98 -24.19 -2.47
C GLN A 8 10.08 -22.68 -2.71
N ILE A 9 11.10 -22.27 -3.47
CA ILE A 9 11.19 -20.93 -4.05
C ILE A 9 9.95 -20.74 -4.92
N HIS A 10 9.09 -19.80 -4.53
CA HIS A 10 7.95 -19.42 -5.34
C HIS A 10 8.43 -18.55 -6.50
N ASP A 11 8.35 -19.07 -7.72
CA ASP A 11 8.69 -18.33 -8.92
C ASP A 11 7.76 -17.11 -9.09
N SER A 12 8.35 -15.92 -9.12
CA SER A 12 7.61 -14.68 -9.35
C SER A 12 7.16 -14.59 -10.82
N TYR A 13 6.07 -13.88 -11.13
CA TYR A 13 5.68 -13.60 -12.53
C TYR A 13 6.80 -12.95 -13.36
N VAL A 14 7.68 -12.16 -12.75
CA VAL A 14 8.85 -11.61 -13.48
C VAL A 14 9.80 -12.74 -13.86
N HIS A 15 9.99 -13.73 -12.98
CA HIS A 15 10.73 -14.94 -13.29
C HIS A 15 10.02 -15.76 -14.38
N GLY A 16 8.71 -15.98 -14.27
CA GLY A 16 7.90 -16.64 -15.29
C GLY A 16 7.94 -15.95 -16.67
N GLN A 17 7.87 -14.62 -16.71
CA GLN A 17 8.03 -13.82 -17.94
C GLN A 17 9.42 -13.98 -18.53
N LYS A 18 10.47 -13.90 -17.70
CA LYS A 18 11.85 -14.12 -18.15
C LYS A 18 12.01 -15.53 -18.73
N MET A 19 11.52 -16.55 -18.04
CA MET A 19 11.53 -17.94 -18.52
C MET A 19 10.76 -18.10 -19.84
N CYS A 20 9.56 -17.52 -19.95
CA CYS A 20 8.75 -17.56 -21.16
C CYS A 20 9.45 -16.84 -22.34
N ALA A 21 10.04 -15.67 -22.10
CA ALA A 21 10.80 -14.94 -23.11
C ALA A 21 12.06 -15.70 -23.54
N SER A 22 12.81 -16.27 -22.60
CA SER A 22 13.98 -17.10 -22.86
C SER A 22 13.64 -18.36 -23.66
N MET A 23 12.55 -19.05 -23.31
CA MET A 23 12.09 -20.23 -24.05
C MET A 23 11.62 -19.85 -25.45
N THR A 24 10.89 -18.75 -25.60
CA THR A 24 10.46 -18.25 -26.92
C THR A 24 11.67 -17.91 -27.80
N TYR A 25 12.69 -17.26 -27.23
CA TYR A 25 13.94 -16.95 -27.93
C TYR A 25 14.70 -18.22 -28.35
N LEU A 26 14.87 -19.17 -27.43
CA LEU A 26 15.56 -20.44 -27.68
C LEU A 26 14.87 -21.24 -28.79
N PHE A 27 13.54 -21.32 -28.77
CA PHE A 27 12.77 -22.00 -29.81
C PHE A 27 12.81 -21.25 -31.15
N GLY A 28 12.76 -19.91 -31.14
CA GLY A 28 12.83 -19.10 -32.35
C GLY A 28 14.20 -19.15 -33.05
N GLN A 29 15.30 -19.19 -32.29
CA GLN A 29 16.65 -19.17 -32.87
C GLN A 29 17.27 -20.55 -33.08
N ILE A 30 17.14 -21.45 -32.10
CA ILE A 30 18.00 -22.65 -32.02
C ILE A 30 17.23 -23.91 -32.43
N LEU A 31 15.96 -24.03 -32.04
CA LEU A 31 15.16 -25.26 -32.25
C LEU A 31 14.14 -25.16 -33.38
N GLY A 32 13.92 -23.96 -33.95
CA GLY A 32 12.85 -23.66 -34.90
C GLY A 32 12.95 -24.35 -36.27
N LEU A 33 14.04 -25.06 -36.58
CA LEU A 33 14.26 -25.70 -37.88
C LEU A 33 14.87 -27.11 -37.78
N VAL A 34 14.55 -27.88 -36.74
CA VAL A 34 14.97 -29.29 -36.71
C VAL A 34 13.90 -30.13 -37.42
N SER A 35 14.18 -30.51 -38.67
CA SER A 35 13.44 -31.49 -39.50
C SER A 35 12.24 -31.00 -40.34
N GLY A 36 12.04 -29.70 -40.54
CA GLY A 36 11.03 -29.17 -41.47
C GLY A 36 9.56 -29.39 -41.05
N LYS A 37 9.31 -29.99 -39.88
CA LYS A 37 8.01 -30.05 -39.23
C LYS A 37 8.08 -29.25 -37.93
N MET A 38 7.36 -28.14 -37.90
CA MET A 38 7.27 -27.29 -36.71
C MET A 38 6.38 -27.96 -35.67
N THR A 39 6.97 -28.75 -34.77
CA THR A 39 6.31 -29.13 -33.51
C THR A 39 6.35 -27.91 -32.59
N GLY A 40 5.20 -27.27 -32.39
CA GLY A 40 5.06 -25.90 -31.91
C GLY A 40 5.79 -25.54 -30.61
N ASN A 41 6.04 -24.24 -30.43
CA ASN A 41 6.74 -23.70 -29.29
C ASN A 41 5.92 -23.89 -27.98
N PRO A 42 6.44 -24.59 -26.95
CA PRO A 42 5.70 -24.82 -25.72
C PRO A 42 5.41 -23.54 -24.91
N SER A 43 6.14 -22.44 -25.15
CA SER A 43 5.87 -21.16 -24.49
C SER A 43 4.58 -20.48 -24.96
N ILE A 44 4.06 -20.86 -26.13
CA ILE A 44 2.74 -20.42 -26.64
C ILE A 44 1.64 -21.45 -26.37
N SER A 45 1.91 -22.48 -25.56
CA SER A 45 0.88 -23.45 -25.20
C SER A 45 -0.22 -22.78 -24.38
N GLU A 46 -1.45 -23.27 -24.54
CA GLU A 46 -2.61 -22.82 -23.78
C GLU A 46 -2.39 -22.95 -22.27
N GLN A 47 -1.67 -23.98 -21.83
CA GLN A 47 -1.31 -24.19 -20.42
C GLN A 47 -0.38 -23.11 -19.89
N VAL A 48 0.70 -22.77 -20.62
CA VAL A 48 1.61 -21.69 -20.22
C VAL A 48 0.91 -20.35 -20.26
N SER A 49 0.08 -20.09 -21.28
CA SER A 49 -0.72 -18.87 -21.36
C SER A 49 -1.69 -18.75 -20.19
N SER A 50 -2.41 -19.82 -19.83
CA SER A 50 -3.32 -19.84 -18.68
C SER A 50 -2.59 -19.64 -17.35
N TYR A 51 -1.42 -20.25 -17.20
CA TYR A 51 -0.56 -20.03 -16.04
C TYR A 51 -0.07 -18.57 -15.97
N MET A 52 0.42 -18.01 -17.06
CA MET A 52 0.86 -16.61 -17.12
C MET A 52 -0.29 -15.63 -16.89
N MET A 53 -1.49 -15.92 -17.41
CA MET A 53 -2.70 -15.15 -17.13
C MET A 53 -3.09 -15.23 -15.66
N SER A 54 -3.04 -16.41 -15.02
CA SER A 54 -3.34 -16.54 -13.59
C SER A 54 -2.32 -15.77 -12.74
N LEU A 55 -1.03 -15.83 -13.07
CA LEU A 55 0.00 -15.02 -12.44
C LEU A 55 -0.19 -13.52 -12.69
N TRP A 56 -0.64 -13.12 -13.88
CA TRP A 56 -0.92 -11.73 -14.22
C TRP A 56 -2.15 -11.19 -13.49
N THR A 57 -3.23 -11.95 -13.41
CA THR A 57 -4.41 -11.60 -12.60
C THR A 57 -4.09 -11.52 -11.12
N CYS A 58 -3.15 -12.36 -10.63
CA CYS A 58 -2.62 -12.23 -9.28
C CYS A 58 -1.75 -10.98 -9.06
N LYS A 59 -1.28 -10.34 -10.14
CA LYS A 59 -0.44 -9.13 -10.09
C LYS A 59 -1.14 -7.83 -10.47
N ALA A 60 -2.27 -7.91 -11.17
CA ALA A 60 -3.11 -6.77 -11.46
C ALA A 60 -3.85 -6.35 -10.17
N THR A 61 -3.09 -5.84 -9.20
CA THR A 61 -3.66 -5.25 -7.99
C THR A 61 -4.42 -4.01 -8.41
N HIS A 62 -5.73 -4.01 -8.19
CA HIS A 62 -6.52 -2.80 -8.43
C HIS A 62 -6.00 -1.68 -7.54
N ALA A 63 -5.83 -0.49 -8.11
CA ALA A 63 -5.45 0.68 -7.33
C ALA A 63 -6.61 1.05 -6.40
N ILE A 64 -6.32 1.29 -5.12
CA ILE A 64 -7.30 1.91 -4.23
C ILE A 64 -7.49 3.35 -4.69
N THR A 65 -8.73 3.80 -4.86
CA THR A 65 -9.00 5.17 -5.29
C THR A 65 -9.30 6.07 -4.10
N SER A 66 -9.13 7.39 -4.26
CA SER A 66 -9.58 8.37 -3.25
C SER A 66 -11.07 8.19 -2.91
N GLU A 67 -11.90 7.87 -3.91
CA GLU A 67 -13.33 7.61 -3.71
C GLU A 67 -13.58 6.32 -2.89
N THR A 68 -12.79 5.27 -3.12
CA THR A 68 -12.85 4.05 -2.28
C THR A 68 -12.48 4.37 -0.83
N LEU A 69 -11.41 5.16 -0.60
CA LEU A 69 -11.02 5.61 0.74
C LEU A 69 -12.10 6.48 1.39
N LYS A 70 -12.79 7.34 0.62
CA LYS A 70 -13.90 8.14 1.11
C LYS A 70 -15.06 7.27 1.61
N LYS A 71 -15.40 6.22 0.85
CA LYS A 71 -16.42 5.25 1.25
C LYS A 71 -16.02 4.50 2.53
N LEU A 72 -14.78 4.00 2.60
CA LEU A 72 -14.24 3.35 3.80
C LEU A 72 -14.26 4.28 5.01
N TYR A 73 -13.86 5.55 4.82
CA TYR A 73 -13.89 6.56 5.87
C TYR A 73 -15.30 6.78 6.41
N ASN A 74 -16.27 6.99 5.51
CA ASN A 74 -17.66 7.20 5.91
C ASN A 74 -18.22 6.00 6.66
N GLU A 75 -17.95 4.78 6.17
CA GLU A 75 -18.36 3.53 6.81
C GLU A 75 -17.74 3.40 8.22
N ASN A 76 -16.44 3.64 8.34
CA ASN A 76 -15.71 3.55 9.60
C ASN A 76 -16.14 4.60 10.64
N ASN A 77 -16.63 5.76 10.19
CA ASN A 77 -17.07 6.84 11.08
C ASN A 77 -18.58 6.79 11.40
N LYS A 78 -19.32 5.79 10.93
CA LYS A 78 -20.72 5.61 11.37
C LYS A 78 -20.80 5.43 12.89
N PRO A 79 -21.86 5.92 13.57
CA PRO A 79 -22.00 5.82 15.03
C PRO A 79 -21.85 4.41 15.60
N GLU A 80 -22.33 3.39 14.87
CA GLU A 80 -22.22 1.98 15.21
C GLU A 80 -20.78 1.47 15.15
N ASN A 81 -20.04 1.85 14.12
CA ASN A 81 -18.67 1.40 13.86
C ASN A 81 -17.61 2.19 14.63
N SER A 82 -17.93 3.42 15.03
CA SER A 82 -17.01 4.32 15.74
C SER A 82 -17.03 4.15 17.26
N LYS A 83 -18.06 3.51 17.82
CA LYS A 83 -18.14 3.22 19.26
C LYS A 83 -17.02 2.28 19.69
N ILE A 84 -16.27 2.70 20.70
CA ILE A 84 -15.28 1.87 21.36
C ILE A 84 -16.03 1.01 22.38
N LYS A 85 -16.13 -0.29 22.11
CA LYS A 85 -16.79 -1.24 23.03
C LYS A 85 -15.86 -1.44 24.24
N VAL A 86 -16.41 -1.32 25.45
CA VAL A 86 -15.70 -1.80 26.64
C VAL A 86 -15.69 -3.32 26.52
N TYR A 87 -14.51 -3.94 26.49
CA TYR A 87 -14.52 -5.38 26.35
C TYR A 87 -15.09 -6.03 27.59
N GLU A 88 -15.99 -6.94 27.30
CA GLU A 88 -16.57 -7.87 28.22
C GLU A 88 -16.05 -9.22 27.75
N PRO A 89 -15.44 -10.03 28.63
CA PRO A 89 -15.08 -11.39 28.31
C PRO A 89 -16.38 -12.18 28.13
N SER A 90 -16.98 -12.09 26.94
CA SER A 90 -18.15 -12.88 26.59
C SER A 90 -17.73 -14.34 26.48
N LEU A 91 -18.47 -15.22 27.13
CA LEU A 91 -18.43 -16.66 26.86
C LEU A 91 -18.62 -16.85 25.35
N TRP A 92 -17.70 -17.58 24.73
CA TRP A 92 -17.57 -17.80 23.28
C TRP A 92 -18.77 -18.51 22.62
N SER A 93 -19.93 -18.58 23.29
CA SER A 93 -21.07 -19.43 22.93
C SER A 93 -22.10 -18.77 22.02
N GLN A 94 -22.00 -17.49 21.71
CA GLN A 94 -22.85 -16.86 20.70
C GLN A 94 -22.02 -16.68 19.44
N ALA A 95 -22.46 -17.32 18.36
CA ALA A 95 -21.87 -17.19 17.03
C ALA A 95 -21.70 -15.71 16.73
N ALA A 96 -20.45 -15.23 16.77
CA ALA A 96 -20.14 -13.85 16.42
C ALA A 96 -20.71 -13.62 15.03
N ASP A 97 -21.51 -12.57 14.89
CA ASP A 97 -22.03 -12.16 13.60
C ASP A 97 -20.83 -11.99 12.67
N ILE A 98 -20.91 -12.56 11.46
CA ILE A 98 -19.83 -12.51 10.47
C ILE A 98 -19.47 -11.04 10.16
N ASP A 99 -20.44 -10.14 10.37
CA ASP A 99 -20.28 -8.70 10.16
C ASP A 99 -19.55 -7.97 11.31
N ASP A 100 -19.38 -8.57 12.50
CA ASP A 100 -18.69 -7.95 13.66
C ASP A 100 -17.18 -8.28 13.71
N TRP A 101 -16.49 -8.08 12.59
CA TRP A 101 -15.06 -8.38 12.44
C TRP A 101 -14.13 -7.35 13.11
N GLY A 102 -14.61 -6.15 13.39
CA GLY A 102 -13.77 -5.05 13.89
C GLY A 102 -14.56 -3.88 14.47
N GLY A 103 -14.15 -3.43 15.66
CA GLY A 103 -14.74 -2.29 16.35
C GLY A 103 -14.08 -0.96 16.02
N GLY A 104 -14.42 0.06 16.80
CA GLY A 104 -13.97 1.42 16.56
C GLY A 104 -12.47 1.64 16.72
N ILE A 105 -11.75 0.85 17.51
CA ILE A 105 -10.30 0.97 17.65
C ILE A 105 -9.62 0.45 16.38
N THR A 106 -9.96 -0.77 15.95
CA THR A 106 -9.45 -1.40 14.73
C THR A 106 -9.70 -0.53 13.50
N ARG A 107 -10.91 0.00 13.36
CA ARG A 107 -11.28 0.85 12.22
C ARG A 107 -10.51 2.17 12.19
N ARG A 108 -10.18 2.75 13.36
CA ARG A 108 -9.31 3.94 13.45
C ARG A 108 -7.87 3.61 13.07
N ALA A 109 -7.34 2.47 13.53
CA ALA A 109 -6.02 1.97 13.13
C ALA A 109 -5.94 1.83 11.60
N LEU A 110 -6.91 1.12 11.03
CA LEU A 110 -7.00 0.90 9.58
C LEU A 110 -7.09 2.21 8.81
N GLN A 111 -7.91 3.17 9.25
CA GLN A 111 -8.00 4.46 8.59
C GLN A 111 -6.64 5.17 8.57
N ALA A 112 -5.89 5.15 9.68
CA ALA A 112 -4.56 5.72 9.74
C ALA A 112 -3.59 5.01 8.78
N ILE A 113 -3.54 3.67 8.81
CA ILE A 113 -2.72 2.86 7.89
C ILE A 113 -3.07 3.19 6.43
N TYR A 114 -4.35 3.25 6.08
CA TYR A 114 -4.79 3.54 4.71
C TYR A 114 -4.28 4.90 4.23
N THR A 115 -4.47 5.95 5.03
CA THR A 115 -4.05 7.31 4.66
C THR A 115 -2.54 7.44 4.55
N ILE A 116 -1.78 6.77 5.42
CA ILE A 116 -0.31 6.77 5.37
C ILE A 116 0.19 5.99 4.16
N ALA A 117 -0.28 4.75 3.97
CA ALA A 117 0.12 3.91 2.83
C ALA A 117 -0.25 4.56 1.49
N PHE A 118 -1.39 5.26 1.45
CA PHE A 118 -1.85 5.96 0.25
C PHE A 118 -1.05 7.22 -0.04
N LEU A 119 -0.83 8.12 0.93
CA LEU A 119 -0.11 9.38 0.66
C LEU A 119 1.41 9.21 0.66
N CYS A 120 1.96 8.47 1.62
CA CYS A 120 3.41 8.27 1.74
C CYS A 120 3.93 7.18 0.79
N LEU A 121 3.05 6.49 0.05
CA LEU A 121 3.39 5.41 -0.88
C LEU A 121 4.10 4.23 -0.20
N LEU A 122 3.88 4.06 1.10
CA LEU A 122 4.49 3.05 1.95
C LEU A 122 3.70 1.74 1.94
N CYS A 123 4.39 0.64 2.22
CA CYS A 123 3.73 -0.58 2.66
C CYS A 123 3.45 -0.51 4.17
N SER A 124 2.42 -1.22 4.65
CA SER A 124 1.97 -1.15 6.05
C SER A 124 3.00 -1.63 7.08
N ASP A 125 3.98 -2.42 6.65
CA ASP A 125 5.04 -3.04 7.45
C ASP A 125 6.23 -2.11 7.74
N GLU A 126 6.24 -0.87 7.24
CA GLU A 126 7.41 0.02 7.30
C GLU A 126 7.32 1.12 8.39
N LEU A 127 6.30 1.12 9.28
CA LEU A 127 5.93 2.31 10.08
C LEU A 127 6.43 2.28 11.55
N HIS A 128 7.26 3.26 11.94
CA HIS A 128 7.72 3.51 13.32
C HIS A 128 7.45 4.96 13.76
N ASP A 129 7.26 5.19 15.06
CA ASP A 129 6.97 6.52 15.66
C ASP A 129 8.20 7.09 16.40
N ASP A 130 8.36 8.41 16.37
CA ASP A 130 9.35 9.21 17.12
C ASP A 130 8.62 10.48 17.62
N ASP A 131 9.12 11.23 18.60
CA ASP A 131 8.37 12.28 19.37
C ASP A 131 7.75 13.47 18.56
N SER A 132 7.77 13.44 17.23
CA SER A 132 7.05 14.34 16.30
C SER A 132 6.37 13.50 15.21
N ILE A 133 5.29 13.97 14.54
CA ILE A 133 4.65 13.20 13.43
C ILE A 133 5.55 13.18 12.19
N THR A 134 6.62 12.44 12.33
CA THR A 134 7.78 12.31 11.45
C THR A 134 7.88 10.80 11.28
N LEU A 135 7.40 10.28 10.16
CA LEU A 135 7.44 8.83 9.95
C LEU A 135 8.85 8.45 9.54
N THR A 136 9.51 7.70 10.41
CA THR A 136 10.81 7.09 10.15
C THR A 136 10.59 5.62 9.79
N LEU A 137 11.28 5.15 8.76
CA LEU A 137 11.30 3.73 8.41
C LEU A 137 12.64 3.15 8.86
N ASP A 138 12.60 2.04 9.61
CA ASP A 138 13.83 1.40 10.09
C ASP A 138 14.67 0.82 8.95
N PHE A 139 14.01 0.35 7.90
CA PHE A 139 14.65 -0.25 6.74
C PHE A 139 13.82 -0.03 5.49
N TRP A 140 14.50 0.16 4.37
CA TRP A 140 13.88 0.10 3.05
C TRP A 140 14.63 -0.90 2.19
N LYS A 141 13.91 -1.58 1.30
CA LYS A 141 14.45 -2.68 0.47
C LYS A 141 15.68 -2.28 -0.36
N THR A 142 15.86 -0.99 -0.62
CA THR A 142 16.97 -0.44 -1.41
C THR A 142 18.01 0.32 -0.58
N HIS A 143 17.78 0.54 0.71
CA HIS A 143 18.68 1.27 1.61
C HIS A 143 18.88 0.47 2.90
N HIS A 144 19.76 -0.55 2.81
CA HIS A 144 20.09 -1.39 3.96
C HIS A 144 20.97 -0.69 5.00
N ASP A 145 21.65 0.41 4.63
CA ASP A 145 22.60 1.11 5.50
C ASP A 145 21.94 2.20 6.39
N GLY A 146 20.61 2.25 6.42
CA GLY A 146 19.88 3.35 7.05
C GLY A 146 20.04 4.66 6.26
N GLY A 147 19.57 5.78 6.83
CA GLY A 147 19.66 7.10 6.18
C GLY A 147 18.47 7.48 5.31
N ILE A 148 17.33 6.80 5.48
CA ILE A 148 16.06 7.23 4.90
C ILE A 148 15.65 8.52 5.61
N LYS A 149 15.46 9.58 4.83
CA LYS A 149 14.93 10.83 5.39
C LYS A 149 13.49 10.61 5.83
N PRO A 150 13.09 11.13 6.98
CA PRO A 150 11.74 10.92 7.46
C PRO A 150 10.71 11.66 6.60
N PHE A 151 9.49 11.14 6.59
CA PHE A 151 8.38 11.80 5.92
C PHE A 151 7.77 12.87 6.82
N HIS A 152 7.70 14.09 6.30
CA HIS A 152 7.00 15.19 6.95
C HIS A 152 5.55 15.22 6.47
N ILE A 153 4.60 15.06 7.38
CA ILE A 153 3.19 14.93 7.06
C ILE A 153 2.43 16.17 7.56
N TYR A 154 1.60 16.73 6.69
CA TYR A 154 0.81 17.92 6.99
C TYR A 154 -0.68 17.58 7.07
N PRO A 155 -1.45 18.32 7.89
CA PRO A 155 -2.89 18.19 7.90
C PRO A 155 -3.47 18.67 6.57
N LEU A 156 -4.34 17.84 5.98
CA LEU A 156 -5.14 18.22 4.82
C LEU A 156 -6.43 18.93 5.24
N PRO A 157 -7.06 19.70 4.33
CA PRO A 157 -8.39 20.29 4.53
C PRO A 157 -9.45 19.28 4.99
N TRP A 158 -10.49 19.78 5.68
CA TRP A 158 -11.53 18.93 6.28
C TRP A 158 -12.41 18.19 5.27
N ASP A 159 -12.59 18.74 4.07
CA ASP A 159 -13.25 18.09 2.94
C ASP A 159 -12.48 16.89 2.39
N GLU A 160 -11.17 16.82 2.69
CA GLU A 160 -10.29 15.68 2.39
C GLU A 160 -9.90 14.89 3.65
N ALA A 161 -10.71 14.95 4.71
CA ALA A 161 -10.42 14.23 5.96
C ALA A 161 -10.29 12.70 5.79
N HIS A 162 -10.85 12.12 4.71
CA HIS A 162 -10.68 10.71 4.37
C HIS A 162 -9.30 10.36 3.82
N LEU A 163 -8.53 11.36 3.36
CA LEU A 163 -7.15 11.22 2.93
C LEU A 163 -6.15 11.71 3.97
N CYS A 164 -6.57 12.47 4.98
CA CYS A 164 -5.68 13.15 5.92
C CYS A 164 -5.02 12.19 6.94
N PRO A 165 -3.73 11.83 6.80
CA PRO A 165 -3.02 10.98 7.75
C PRO A 165 -2.89 11.62 9.14
N VAL A 166 -2.69 12.93 9.24
CA VAL A 166 -2.57 13.62 10.54
C VAL A 166 -3.84 13.46 11.37
N HIS A 167 -5.01 13.67 10.76
CA HIS A 167 -6.29 13.50 11.45
C HIS A 167 -6.55 12.03 11.81
N ALA A 168 -6.23 11.10 10.91
CA ALA A 168 -6.41 9.68 11.15
C ALA A 168 -5.49 9.16 12.26
N LEU A 169 -4.21 9.55 12.25
CA LEU A 169 -3.24 9.25 13.29
C LEU A 169 -3.63 9.84 14.64
N GLY A 170 -4.05 11.11 14.69
CA GLY A 170 -4.52 11.73 15.93
C GLY A 170 -5.73 11.00 16.53
N LYS A 171 -6.67 10.52 15.70
CA LYS A 171 -7.79 9.68 16.14
C LYS A 171 -7.31 8.31 16.65
N TRP A 172 -6.34 7.71 15.98
CA TRP A 172 -5.74 6.42 16.35
C TRP A 172 -5.01 6.50 17.69
N ILE A 173 -4.01 7.38 17.83
CA ILE A 173 -3.20 7.57 19.04
C ILE A 173 -4.09 7.85 20.25
N LYS A 174 -5.09 8.73 20.09
CA LYS A 174 -6.05 9.03 21.16
C LYS A 174 -6.87 7.80 21.59
N ALA A 175 -7.22 6.93 20.66
CA ALA A 175 -8.04 5.75 20.92
C ALA A 175 -7.23 4.57 21.47
N SER A 176 -6.03 4.35 20.93
CA SER A 176 -5.15 3.24 21.29
C SER A 176 -4.46 3.45 22.63
N LYS A 177 -4.19 4.72 23.00
CA LYS A 177 -3.40 5.11 24.17
C LYS A 177 -1.98 4.53 24.17
N ILE A 178 -1.48 4.15 22.99
CA ILE A 178 -0.10 3.71 22.81
C ILE A 178 0.79 4.96 22.89
N THR A 179 1.87 4.88 23.67
CA THR A 179 2.80 5.99 23.90
C THR A 179 4.23 5.66 23.45
N SER A 180 4.50 4.43 23.03
CA SER A 180 5.83 3.94 22.64
C SER A 180 5.72 2.64 21.84
N GLY A 181 6.78 2.27 21.12
CA GLY A 181 6.86 1.02 20.38
C GLY A 181 6.34 1.16 18.95
N TYR A 182 5.79 0.08 18.40
CA TYR A 182 5.27 0.10 17.04
C TYR A 182 4.03 0.98 16.91
N LEU A 183 3.93 1.73 15.81
CA LEU A 183 2.79 2.62 15.59
C LEU A 183 1.45 1.87 15.45
N PHE A 184 1.49 0.65 14.88
CA PHE A 184 0.33 -0.21 14.70
C PHE A 184 0.57 -1.58 15.32
N TRP A 185 0.00 -1.77 16.51
CA TRP A 185 0.03 -3.06 17.20
C TRP A 185 -0.90 -4.07 16.53
N LYS A 186 -0.56 -5.35 16.69
CA LYS A 186 -1.43 -6.47 16.38
C LYS A 186 -2.76 -6.28 17.10
N MET A 187 -3.88 -6.50 16.42
CA MET A 187 -5.19 -6.46 17.05
C MET A 187 -5.51 -7.82 17.69
N ALA A 188 -5.83 -7.81 18.98
CA ALA A 188 -6.38 -8.94 19.71
C ALA A 188 -7.92 -8.98 19.57
N SER A 189 -8.52 -10.04 20.12
CA SER A 189 -9.98 -10.18 20.15
C SER A 189 -10.64 -9.06 20.94
N GLY A 190 -11.86 -8.71 20.54
CA GLY A 190 -12.65 -7.65 21.19
C GLY A 190 -12.11 -6.25 20.97
N ASP A 191 -11.53 -5.98 19.79
CA ASP A 191 -11.17 -4.65 19.31
C ASP A 191 -10.08 -3.96 20.16
N ARG A 192 -9.03 -4.70 20.52
CA ARG A 192 -7.95 -4.20 21.39
C ARG A 192 -6.58 -4.36 20.74
N PRO A 193 -5.67 -3.40 20.92
CA PRO A 193 -4.25 -3.63 20.67
C PRO A 193 -3.73 -4.75 21.58
N ASP A 194 -2.90 -5.65 21.04
CA ASP A 194 -2.23 -6.72 21.79
C ASP A 194 -1.22 -6.11 22.79
N ALA A 195 -1.15 -6.63 24.02
CA ALA A 195 -0.33 -6.06 25.08
C ALA A 195 1.18 -6.31 24.89
N ASP A 196 1.55 -7.24 24.01
CA ASP A 196 2.93 -7.70 23.80
C ASP A 196 3.77 -6.75 22.90
N ASP A 197 3.30 -5.54 22.56
CA ASP A 197 3.97 -4.59 21.63
C ASP A 197 4.46 -5.28 20.35
N LYS A 198 3.60 -6.12 19.78
CA LYS A 198 3.87 -6.81 18.52
C LYS A 198 3.28 -6.01 17.38
N PRO A 199 4.01 -5.81 16.26
CA PRO A 199 3.47 -5.10 15.12
C PRO A 199 2.32 -5.90 14.47
N MET A 200 1.37 -5.19 13.89
CA MET A 200 0.33 -5.79 13.05
C MET A 200 0.99 -6.50 11.86
N THR A 201 0.73 -7.79 11.69
CA THR A 201 1.28 -8.52 10.54
C THR A 201 0.57 -8.13 9.24
N SER A 202 1.25 -8.30 8.11
CA SER A 202 0.65 -8.04 6.80
C SER A 202 -0.59 -8.91 6.54
N GLU A 203 -0.62 -10.15 7.03
CA GLU A 203 -1.76 -11.05 6.91
C GLU A 203 -2.96 -10.53 7.71
N GLN A 204 -2.75 -10.12 8.96
CA GLN A 204 -3.82 -9.55 9.77
C GLN A 204 -4.35 -8.25 9.16
N PHE A 205 -3.45 -7.37 8.71
CA PHE A 205 -3.85 -6.15 8.01
C PHE A 205 -4.71 -6.45 6.78
N LEU A 206 -4.29 -7.40 5.94
CA LEU A 206 -5.02 -7.79 4.74
C LEU A 206 -6.41 -8.34 5.07
N GLU A 207 -6.51 -9.22 6.06
CA GLU A 207 -7.80 -9.77 6.52
C GLU A 207 -8.75 -8.65 6.95
N LEU A 208 -8.30 -7.77 7.84
CA LEU A 208 -9.09 -6.64 8.34
C LEU A 208 -9.48 -5.66 7.22
N PHE A 209 -8.56 -5.39 6.30
CA PHE A 209 -8.82 -4.53 5.14
C PHE A 209 -9.86 -5.14 4.19
N GLN A 210 -9.76 -6.42 3.89
CA GLN A 210 -10.70 -7.11 3.02
C GLN A 210 -12.11 -7.13 3.63
N ASN A 211 -12.22 -7.38 4.94
CA ASN A 211 -13.50 -7.27 5.65
C ASN A 211 -14.07 -5.85 5.60
N ASN A 212 -13.20 -4.83 5.64
CA ASN A 212 -13.65 -3.45 5.51
C ASN A 212 -14.16 -3.10 4.11
N LEU A 213 -13.54 -3.64 3.06
CA LEU A 213 -14.02 -3.52 1.68
C LEU A 213 -15.41 -4.17 1.51
N LEU A 214 -15.65 -5.30 2.17
CA LEU A 214 -16.94 -5.97 2.15
C LEU A 214 -18.06 -5.09 2.74
N ASN A 215 -17.78 -4.34 3.82
CA ASN A 215 -18.76 -3.41 4.41
C ASN A 215 -19.27 -2.36 3.40
N ILE A 216 -18.40 -1.92 2.48
CA ILE A 216 -18.74 -0.96 1.43
C ILE A 216 -19.11 -1.62 0.09
N ARG A 217 -19.34 -2.95 0.10
CA ARG A 217 -19.72 -3.76 -1.06
C ARG A 217 -18.72 -3.69 -2.21
N VAL A 218 -17.43 -3.62 -1.89
CA VAL A 218 -16.33 -3.71 -2.86
C VAL A 218 -15.72 -5.10 -2.78
N ASP A 219 -15.53 -5.74 -3.95
CA ASP A 219 -14.85 -7.04 -4.02
C ASP A 219 -13.41 -6.92 -3.49
N PRO A 220 -13.03 -7.64 -2.43
CA PRO A 220 -11.70 -7.58 -1.84
C PRO A 220 -10.64 -8.33 -2.64
N ILE A 221 -11.01 -9.28 -3.51
CA ILE A 221 -10.09 -10.17 -4.23
C ILE A 221 -8.99 -9.41 -4.98
N PRO A 222 -9.27 -8.36 -5.77
CA PRO A 222 -8.25 -7.66 -6.54
C PRO A 222 -7.38 -6.70 -5.71
N TYR A 223 -7.65 -6.52 -4.42
CA TYR A 223 -6.93 -5.58 -3.56
C TYR A 223 -5.89 -6.27 -2.68
N ARG A 224 -4.69 -5.67 -2.59
CA ARG A 224 -3.56 -6.11 -1.76
C ARG A 224 -2.85 -4.90 -1.16
N THR A 225 -1.81 -5.12 -0.36
CA THR A 225 -1.02 -4.04 0.26
C THR A 225 -0.50 -3.02 -0.78
N HIS A 226 -0.07 -3.50 -1.95
CA HIS A 226 0.37 -2.62 -3.04
C HIS A 226 -0.73 -1.76 -3.68
N SER A 227 -2.02 -2.08 -3.48
CA SER A 227 -3.12 -1.29 -4.01
C SER A 227 -3.12 0.16 -3.53
N PHE A 228 -2.70 0.40 -2.28
CA PHE A 228 -2.60 1.75 -1.71
C PHE A 228 -1.52 2.56 -2.40
N ARG A 229 -0.32 1.98 -2.57
CA ARG A 229 0.79 2.63 -3.27
C ARG A 229 0.44 2.94 -4.73
N CYS A 230 -0.19 2.01 -5.45
CA CYS A 230 -0.66 2.27 -6.81
C CYS A 230 -1.70 3.39 -6.86
N GLY A 231 -2.65 3.39 -5.92
CA GLY A 231 -3.69 4.41 -5.78
C GLY A 231 -3.13 5.79 -5.47
N GLY A 232 -2.23 5.84 -4.49
CA GLY A 232 -1.51 7.03 -4.07
C GLY A 232 -0.74 7.65 -5.22
N CYS A 233 0.02 6.85 -5.98
CA CYS A 233 0.74 7.33 -7.16
C CYS A 233 -0.20 7.99 -8.18
N GLN A 234 -1.36 7.38 -8.45
CA GLN A 234 -2.36 7.94 -9.37
C GLN A 234 -3.00 9.23 -8.83
N TYR A 235 -3.27 9.28 -7.52
CA TYR A 235 -3.81 10.46 -6.88
C TYR A 235 -2.81 11.62 -6.93
N LEU A 236 -1.58 11.40 -6.47
CA LEU A 236 -0.54 12.43 -6.43
C LEU A 236 -0.19 12.93 -7.83
N SER A 237 -0.17 12.06 -8.86
CA SER A 237 0.06 12.51 -10.24
C SER A 237 -1.06 13.44 -10.75
N SER A 238 -2.31 13.19 -10.34
CA SER A 238 -3.45 14.05 -10.70
C SER A 238 -3.45 15.40 -9.97
N VAL A 239 -3.05 15.43 -8.70
CA VAL A 239 -3.05 16.65 -7.87
C VAL A 239 -1.83 17.52 -8.18
N TRP A 240 -0.67 16.91 -8.39
CA TRP A 240 0.61 17.64 -8.51
C TRP A 240 1.08 17.85 -9.96
N CYS A 241 0.20 17.65 -10.96
CA CYS A 241 0.43 18.00 -12.37
C CYS A 241 1.75 17.46 -12.96
N CYS A 242 2.29 16.37 -12.41
CA CYS A 242 3.48 15.76 -12.96
C CYS A 242 3.08 14.88 -14.16
N THR A 243 2.85 15.54 -15.30
CA THR A 243 2.36 14.94 -16.55
C THR A 243 3.32 13.94 -17.21
N GLU A 244 4.53 13.74 -16.67
CA GLU A 244 5.59 12.96 -17.32
C GLU A 244 5.98 11.65 -16.59
N PHE A 245 5.16 11.11 -15.69
CA PHE A 245 5.54 9.90 -14.97
C PHE A 245 4.84 8.63 -15.41
N SER A 246 5.65 7.63 -15.77
CA SER A 246 5.23 6.23 -15.79
C SER A 246 5.12 5.67 -14.35
N ASN A 247 4.21 4.72 -14.10
CA ASN A 247 3.88 4.19 -12.76
C ASN A 247 5.10 3.67 -11.95
N PHE A 248 6.18 3.25 -12.60
CA PHE A 248 7.42 2.80 -11.93
C PHE A 248 8.35 3.95 -11.55
N THR A 249 8.26 5.07 -12.26
CA THR A 249 9.14 6.23 -12.12
C THR A 249 8.74 7.09 -10.93
N ILE A 250 7.44 7.20 -10.61
CA ILE A 250 6.91 8.02 -9.50
C ILE A 250 7.56 7.66 -8.16
N VAL A 251 7.72 6.37 -7.86
CA VAL A 251 8.24 5.97 -6.55
C VAL A 251 9.76 6.19 -6.45
N CYS A 252 10.49 5.96 -7.53
CA CYS A 252 11.90 6.32 -7.58
C CYS A 252 12.11 7.85 -7.56
N TYR A 253 11.16 8.64 -8.07
CA TYR A 253 11.25 10.10 -8.09
C TYR A 253 10.86 10.75 -6.75
N PHE A 254 9.83 10.26 -6.08
CA PHE A 254 9.49 10.75 -4.74
C PHE A 254 10.54 10.38 -3.70
N ILE A 255 11.16 9.19 -3.82
CA ILE A 255 11.98 8.65 -2.74
C ILE A 255 13.50 8.68 -3.04
N SER A 256 13.94 8.63 -4.31
CA SER A 256 15.34 8.31 -4.61
C SER A 256 16.06 9.22 -5.62
N ARG A 257 15.40 10.04 -6.44
CA ARG A 257 16.10 10.57 -7.63
C ARG A 257 15.66 11.93 -8.14
N ASN A 258 15.92 12.95 -7.35
CA ASN A 258 16.51 14.16 -7.90
C ASN A 258 17.85 14.33 -7.18
N ASP A 259 18.98 14.08 -7.84
CA ASP A 259 20.33 14.23 -7.25
C ASP A 259 20.66 15.70 -6.89
N ASN A 260 19.70 16.61 -7.06
CA ASN A 260 19.70 17.96 -6.55
C ASN A 260 18.24 18.44 -6.41
N PRO A 261 17.52 18.07 -5.34
CA PRO A 261 16.16 18.57 -5.16
C PRO A 261 16.27 20.08 -4.91
N THR A 262 15.72 20.86 -5.84
CA THR A 262 15.61 22.32 -5.65
C THR A 262 14.71 22.66 -4.47
N ASP A 263 13.80 21.74 -4.11
CA ASP A 263 12.83 21.89 -3.04
C ASP A 263 13.26 21.09 -1.82
N LYS A 264 12.92 21.59 -0.62
CA LYS A 264 13.22 20.87 0.62
C LYS A 264 12.33 19.63 0.71
N HIS A 265 12.87 18.54 1.26
CA HIS A 265 12.13 17.29 1.47
C HIS A 265 10.85 17.49 2.31
N GLU A 266 10.91 18.41 3.28
CA GLU A 266 9.78 18.82 4.11
C GLU A 266 8.60 19.37 3.30
N ASP A 267 8.86 20.01 2.15
CA ASP A 267 7.79 20.67 1.39
C ASP A 267 6.97 19.71 0.53
N TYR A 268 7.41 18.45 0.33
CA TYR A 268 6.80 17.51 -0.62
C TYR A 268 5.32 17.23 -0.36
N PHE A 269 4.90 17.17 0.90
CA PHE A 269 3.51 16.92 1.29
C PHE A 269 2.82 18.15 1.87
N ASN A 270 3.43 19.33 1.73
CA ASN A 270 2.89 20.56 2.30
C ASN A 270 1.77 21.10 1.37
N PRO A 271 0.48 21.03 1.77
CA PRO A 271 -0.61 21.53 0.93
C PRO A 271 -0.57 23.06 0.75
N ALA A 272 0.18 23.77 1.59
CA ALA A 272 0.39 25.21 1.47
C ALA A 272 1.57 25.56 0.54
N GLN A 273 2.25 24.57 -0.05
CA GLN A 273 3.33 24.83 -0.99
C GLN A 273 2.80 25.60 -2.19
N LYS A 274 3.37 26.79 -2.43
CA LYS A 274 3.03 27.58 -3.61
C LYS A 274 3.53 26.83 -4.84
N PRO A 275 2.78 26.84 -5.97
CA PRO A 275 3.26 26.27 -7.21
C PRO A 275 4.64 26.82 -7.54
N ALA A 276 5.62 25.95 -7.77
CA ALA A 276 6.94 26.37 -8.17
C ALA A 276 6.82 27.13 -9.50
N ILE A 277 7.15 28.42 -9.50
CA ILE A 277 7.23 29.20 -10.73
C ILE A 277 8.44 28.63 -11.50
N LYS A 278 8.17 27.88 -12.57
CA LYS A 278 9.23 27.39 -13.44
C LYS A 278 9.70 28.56 -14.31
N CYS A 279 11.01 28.77 -14.38
CA CYS A 279 11.59 29.77 -15.26
C CYS A 279 11.16 29.50 -16.70
N PHE A 280 10.59 30.50 -17.37
CA PHE A 280 10.10 30.37 -18.75
C PHE A 280 11.24 30.04 -19.74
N GLN A 281 12.47 30.43 -19.42
CA GLN A 281 13.64 30.24 -20.29
C GLN A 281 14.20 28.82 -20.23
N CYS A 282 14.25 28.20 -19.04
CA CYS A 282 14.92 26.91 -18.85
C CYS A 282 14.02 25.79 -18.31
N GLY A 283 12.76 26.08 -17.96
CA GLY A 283 11.80 25.12 -17.42
C GLY A 283 12.13 24.61 -16.02
N ARG A 284 13.11 25.19 -15.32
CA ARG A 284 13.55 24.79 -13.97
C ARG A 284 13.18 25.84 -12.92
N SER A 285 13.07 25.43 -11.67
CA SER A 285 13.06 26.32 -10.51
C SER A 285 14.47 26.91 -10.34
N CYS A 286 14.72 28.13 -10.79
CA CYS A 286 16.03 28.79 -10.66
C CYS A 286 15.86 30.29 -10.39
N HIS A 287 16.96 31.00 -10.12
CA HIS A 287 16.97 32.46 -9.88
C HIS A 287 16.37 33.30 -11.01
N CYS A 288 16.20 32.73 -12.21
CA CYS A 288 15.59 33.41 -13.35
C CYS A 288 14.05 33.39 -13.32
N ALA A 289 13.43 32.69 -12.36
CA ALA A 289 11.98 32.60 -12.16
C ALA A 289 11.46 33.69 -11.21
#